data_AF-A0A381SF17-F1
#
_entry.id   AF-A0A381SF17-F1
#
_cell.length_a   1.000
_cell.length_b   1.000
_cell.length_c   1.000
_cell.angle_alpha   90.00
_cell.angle_beta   90.00
_cell.angle_gamma   90.00
#
_symmetry.space_group_name_H-M   'P 1'
#
loop_
_entity.id
_entity.type
_entity.pdbx_description
1 polymer ?
#
loop_
_entity_poly.entity_id
_entity_poly.type
_entity_poly.pdbx_seq_one_letter_code
_entity_poly.pdbx_strand_id
1 'polypeptide(L)'
;VLLFRRDWREAGLPAIALALVVAVLAVTSVGIFNERVWEAMQSRAAQSLGGDLVLQAHDPIAPRVVDQAKSLGLELSQQVEFPSMILTAAGSPRLVSVKAVDEKYPLR
;
A
#
# COMPACT_ATOMS: atom_id res chain seq x y z
N VAL A 1 -42.18 17.78 -20.60
CA VAL A 1 -41.59 17.06 -19.44
C VAL A 1 -42.48 15.92 -18.93
N LEU A 2 -43.81 16.08 -18.82
CA LEU A 2 -44.71 15.03 -18.30
C LEU A 2 -44.92 13.83 -19.25
N LEU A 3 -44.92 14.03 -20.58
CA LEU A 3 -45.08 12.94 -21.55
C LEU A 3 -43.88 11.97 -21.55
N PHE A 4 -42.65 12.51 -21.60
CA PHE A 4 -41.41 11.72 -21.46
C PHE A 4 -41.42 10.85 -20.19
N ARG A 5 -41.85 11.41 -19.06
CA ARG A 5 -41.85 10.69 -17.77
C ARG A 5 -42.89 9.55 -17.72
N ARG A 6 -43.93 9.61 -18.56
CA ARG A 6 -44.97 8.57 -18.65
C ARG A 6 -44.55 7.45 -19.59
N ASP A 7 -44.01 7.78 -20.75
CA ASP A 7 -43.51 6.80 -21.73
C ASP A 7 -42.38 5.94 -21.13
N TRP A 8 -41.61 6.50 -20.18
CA TRP A 8 -40.57 5.78 -19.45
C TRP A 8 -41.10 4.69 -18.49
N ARG A 9 -42.36 4.74 -18.05
CA ARG A 9 -42.95 3.70 -17.18
C ARG A 9 -43.62 2.57 -17.95
N GLU A 10 -44.11 2.84 -19.15
CA GLU A 10 -44.86 1.86 -19.95
C GLU A 10 -43.97 1.07 -20.93
N ALA A 11 -42.77 1.58 -21.29
CA ALA A 11 -41.92 0.98 -22.33
C ALA A 11 -40.80 0.03 -21.86
N GLY A 12 -40.73 -0.36 -20.58
CA GLY A 12 -39.69 -1.30 -20.07
C GLY A 12 -38.24 -0.75 -20.05
N LEU A 13 -38.03 0.46 -20.57
CA LEU A 13 -36.77 1.21 -20.56
C LEU A 13 -36.03 1.26 -19.19
N PRO A 14 -36.69 1.42 -18.03
CA PRO A 14 -35.98 1.48 -16.75
C PRO A 14 -35.29 0.17 -16.40
N ALA A 15 -35.81 -0.98 -16.83
CA ALA A 15 -35.18 -2.28 -16.59
C ALA A 15 -33.87 -2.42 -17.39
N ILE A 16 -33.88 -1.96 -18.65
CA ILE A 16 -32.68 -1.96 -19.50
C ILE A 16 -31.63 -0.98 -18.96
N ALA A 17 -32.06 0.21 -18.54
CA ALA A 17 -31.17 1.18 -17.92
C ALA A 17 -30.53 0.63 -16.63
N LEU A 18 -31.32 -0.05 -15.78
CA LEU A 18 -30.81 -0.68 -14.57
C LEU A 18 -29.81 -1.80 -14.89
N ALA A 19 -30.13 -2.66 -15.87
CA ALA A 19 -29.23 -3.72 -16.31
C ALA A 19 -27.90 -3.17 -16.82
N LEU A 20 -27.93 -2.06 -17.56
CA LEU A 20 -26.74 -1.40 -18.09
C LEU A 20 -25.89 -0.79 -16.97
N VAL A 21 -26.53 -0.14 -16.00
CA VAL A 21 -25.84 0.38 -14.80
C VAL A 21 -25.16 -0.75 -14.04
N VAL A 22 -25.86 -1.86 -13.79
CA VAL A 22 -25.29 -3.03 -13.10
C VAL A 22 -24.11 -3.61 -13.89
N ALA A 23 -24.22 -3.72 -15.22
CA ALA A 23 -23.14 -4.22 -16.07
C ALA A 23 -21.89 -3.32 -15.98
N VAL A 24 -22.05 -2.00 -16.09
CA VAL A 24 -20.94 -1.04 -16.01
C VAL A 24 -20.29 -1.07 -14.62
N LEU A 25 -21.10 -1.14 -13.56
CA LEU A 25 -20.59 -1.25 -12.19
C LEU A 25 -19.79 -2.54 -11.98
N ALA A 26 -20.27 -3.67 -12.52
CA ALA A 26 -19.56 -4.95 -12.44
C ALA A 26 -18.19 -4.89 -13.14
N VAL A 27 -18.13 -4.37 -14.37
CA VAL A 27 -16.88 -4.22 -15.14
C VAL A 27 -15.91 -3.27 -14.43
N THR A 28 -16.42 -2.15 -13.89
CA THR A 28 -15.60 -1.18 -13.15
C THR A 28 -15.04 -1.77 -11.86
N SER A 29 -15.85 -2.55 -11.13
CA SER A 29 -15.44 -3.22 -9.90
C SER A 29 -14.30 -4.21 -10.15
N VAL A 30 -14.39 -5.00 -11.23
CA VAL A 30 -13.31 -5.91 -11.64
C VAL A 30 -12.03 -5.15 -11.99
N GLY A 31 -12.13 -4.01 -12.67
CA GLY A 31 -10.98 -3.14 -12.97
C GLY A 31 -10.28 -2.62 -11.71
N ILE A 32 -11.05 -2.05 -10.77
CA ILE A 32 -10.52 -1.55 -9.48
C ILE A 32 -9.91 -2.69 -8.65
N PHE A 33 -10.53 -3.87 -8.67
CA PHE A 33 -10.00 -5.04 -7.98
C PHE A 33 -8.65 -5.46 -8.57
N ASN A 34 -8.54 -5.52 -9.90
CA ASN A 34 -7.29 -5.88 -10.58
C ASN A 34 -6.16 -4.89 -10.29
N GLU A 35 -6.46 -3.58 -10.31
CA GLU A 35 -5.49 -2.54 -9.93
C GLU A 35 -5.02 -2.73 -8.48
N ARG A 36 -5.95 -2.95 -7.54
CA ARG A 36 -5.61 -3.18 -6.13
C ARG A 36 -4.81 -4.46 -5.92
N VAL A 37 -5.11 -5.52 -6.66
CA VAL A 37 -4.34 -6.78 -6.63
C VAL A 37 -2.96 -6.54 -7.19
N TRP A 38 -2.84 -5.78 -8.28
CA TRP A 38 -1.56 -5.43 -8.88
C TRP A 38 -0.72 -4.56 -7.94
N GLU A 39 -1.29 -3.52 -7.31
CA GLU A 39 -0.61 -2.71 -6.28
C GLU A 39 -0.19 -3.52 -5.05
N ALA A 40 -1.08 -4.40 -4.55
CA ALA A 40 -0.79 -5.29 -3.42
C ALA A 40 0.28 -6.33 -3.75
N MET A 41 0.34 -6.77 -5.01
CA MET A 41 1.38 -7.68 -5.49
C MET A 41 2.67 -6.93 -5.78
N GLN A 42 2.64 -5.74 -6.37
CA GLN A 42 3.82 -4.92 -6.68
C GLN A 42 4.57 -4.53 -5.40
N SER A 43 3.84 -4.15 -4.35
CA SER A 43 4.41 -3.85 -3.03
C SER A 43 5.07 -5.06 -2.35
N ARG A 44 4.68 -6.29 -2.70
CA ARG A 44 5.26 -7.54 -2.16
C ARG A 44 6.31 -8.16 -3.09
N ALA A 45 6.15 -8.02 -4.39
CA ALA A 45 7.04 -8.56 -5.42
C ALA A 45 8.34 -7.75 -5.50
N ALA A 46 8.30 -6.42 -5.31
CA ALA A 46 9.49 -5.59 -5.18
C ALA A 46 10.41 -6.05 -4.04
N GLN A 47 9.84 -6.60 -2.95
CA GLN A 47 10.61 -7.19 -1.85
C GLN A 47 11.07 -8.63 -2.12
N SER A 48 10.40 -9.35 -3.03
CA SER A 48 10.62 -10.79 -3.24
C SER A 48 11.46 -11.13 -4.47
N LEU A 49 11.63 -10.23 -5.44
CA LEU A 49 12.28 -10.54 -6.73
C LEU A 49 13.75 -10.10 -6.87
N GLY A 50 14.36 -9.48 -5.85
CA GLY A 50 15.82 -9.38 -5.76
C GLY A 50 16.43 -8.01 -6.09
N GLY A 51 16.03 -6.95 -5.39
CA GLY A 51 16.77 -5.69 -5.35
C GLY A 51 17.46 -5.48 -4.01
N ASP A 52 16.69 -5.57 -2.91
CA ASP A 52 17.18 -5.26 -1.58
C ASP A 52 16.87 -6.40 -0.61
N LEU A 53 17.91 -7.10 -0.17
CA LEU A 53 17.81 -8.02 0.96
C LEU A 53 17.50 -7.20 2.23
N VAL A 54 16.22 -7.07 2.56
CA VAL A 54 15.78 -6.39 3.80
C VAL A 54 15.84 -7.39 4.95
N LEU A 55 16.88 -7.28 5.77
CA LEU A 55 16.99 -8.03 7.03
C LEU A 55 16.33 -7.23 8.15
N GLN A 56 15.23 -7.75 8.69
CA GLN A 56 14.53 -7.19 9.84
C GLN A 56 14.70 -8.13 11.03
N ALA A 57 15.19 -7.60 12.15
CA ALA A 57 15.33 -8.34 13.40
C ALA A 57 14.84 -7.45 14.56
N HIS A 58 14.18 -8.06 15.54
CA HIS A 58 13.81 -7.37 16.78
C HIS A 58 15.04 -7.07 17.65
N ASP A 59 16.08 -7.90 17.54
CA ASP A 59 17.37 -7.72 18.20
C ASP A 59 18.40 -7.12 17.24
N PRO A 60 19.47 -6.48 17.75
CA PRO A 60 20.54 -5.94 16.91
C PRO A 60 21.11 -7.00 15.98
N ILE A 61 21.14 -6.70 14.67
CA ILE A 61 21.71 -7.60 13.66
C ILE A 61 23.19 -7.83 13.99
N ALA A 62 23.60 -9.10 14.05
CA ALA A 62 24.96 -9.46 14.42
C ALA A 62 26.00 -8.81 13.47
N PRO A 63 27.11 -8.25 14.00
CA PRO A 63 28.10 -7.53 13.20
C PRO A 63 28.67 -8.35 12.03
N ARG A 64 28.76 -9.67 12.19
CA ARG A 64 29.23 -10.61 11.15
C ARG A 64 28.44 -10.50 9.84
N VAL A 65 27.13 -10.23 9.92
CA VAL A 65 26.27 -10.10 8.74
C VAL A 65 26.56 -8.79 8.01
N VAL A 66 26.82 -7.71 8.76
CA VAL A 66 27.20 -6.41 8.20
C VAL A 66 28.58 -6.48 7.55
N ASP A 67 29.53 -7.16 8.19
CA ASP A 67 30.90 -7.31 7.67
C ASP A 67 30.93 -8.18 6.40
N GLN A 68 30.11 -9.23 6.34
CA GLN A 68 29.95 -10.05 5.15
C GLN A 68 29.29 -9.29 3.99
N ALA A 69 28.30 -8.45 4.26
CA ALA A 69 27.70 -7.65 3.21
C ALA A 69 28.65 -6.56 2.69
N LYS A 70 29.49 -5.97 3.55
CA LYS A 70 30.59 -5.08 3.13
C LYS A 70 31.64 -5.80 2.28
N SER A 71 32.01 -7.03 2.64
CA SER A 71 33.00 -7.80 1.86
C SER A 71 32.48 -8.22 0.48
N LEU A 72 31.16 -8.32 0.34
CA LEU A 72 30.47 -8.54 -0.95
C LEU A 72 30.28 -7.26 -1.77
N GLY A 73 30.73 -6.10 -1.27
CA GLY A 73 30.62 -4.81 -1.97
C GLY A 73 29.19 -4.27 -2.07
N LEU A 74 28.28 -4.75 -1.22
CA LEU A 74 26.88 -4.35 -1.24
C LEU A 74 26.70 -2.98 -0.56
N GLU A 75 25.80 -2.17 -1.11
CA GLU A 75 25.33 -0.97 -0.44
C GLU A 75 24.41 -1.36 0.72
N LEU A 76 24.67 -0.79 1.89
CA LEU A 76 23.97 -1.10 3.12
C LEU A 76 23.35 0.19 3.65
N SER A 77 22.04 0.16 3.90
CA SER A 77 21.34 1.19 4.67
C SER A 77 20.78 0.56 5.94
N GLN A 78 21.11 1.15 7.09
CA GLN A 78 20.59 0.75 8.39
C GLN A 78 19.40 1.61 8.77
N GLN A 79 18.34 0.95 9.26
CA GLN A 79 17.18 1.62 9.85
C GLN A 79 16.84 0.97 11.19
N VAL A 80 16.45 1.79 12.14
CA VAL A 80 15.95 1.34 13.45
C VAL A 80 14.58 1.95 13.65
N GLU A 81 13.58 1.09 13.85
CA GLU A 81 12.22 1.51 14.15
C GLU A 81 11.82 1.01 15.54
N PHE A 82 11.36 1.92 16.40
CA PHE A 82 10.89 1.56 17.73
C PHE A 82 9.67 2.39 18.13
N PRO A 83 8.71 1.79 18.84
CA PRO A 83 7.60 2.54 19.41
C PRO A 83 8.09 3.45 20.54
N SER A 84 7.63 4.69 20.55
CA SER A 84 7.92 5.70 21.58
C SER A 84 6.63 6.43 21.98
N MET A 85 6.61 6.99 23.19
CA MET A 85 5.47 7.79 23.67
C MET A 85 5.86 9.26 23.64
N ILE A 86 5.16 10.06 22.83
CA ILE A 86 5.35 11.51 22.83
C ILE A 86 4.24 12.18 23.64
N LEU A 87 4.62 13.17 24.44
CA LEU A 87 3.67 14.05 25.08
C LEU A 87 3.33 15.18 24.10
N THR A 88 2.06 15.25 23.68
CA THR A 88 1.62 16.38 22.87
C THR A 88 1.53 17.64 23.74
N ALA A 89 1.65 18.83 23.13
CA ALA A 89 1.52 20.11 23.86
C ALA A 89 0.17 20.26 24.59
N ALA A 90 -0.84 19.47 24.20
CA ALA A 90 -2.16 19.38 24.84
C ALA A 90 -2.22 18.38 26.02
N GLY A 91 -1.09 17.81 26.45
CA GLY A 91 -1.00 16.93 27.63
C GLY A 91 -1.49 15.50 27.43
N SER A 92 -1.90 15.10 26.22
CA SER A 92 -2.29 13.71 25.95
C SER A 92 -1.07 12.90 25.47
N PRO A 93 -0.72 11.79 26.15
CA PRO A 93 0.32 10.88 25.68
C PRO A 93 -0.17 10.12 24.45
N ARG A 94 0.64 10.09 23.39
CA ARG A 94 0.33 9.36 22.15
C ARG A 94 1.48 8.42 21.82
N LEU A 95 1.12 7.16 21.53
CA LEU A 95 2.05 6.17 20.99
C LEU A 95 2.39 6.55 19.54
N VAL A 96 3.67 6.66 19.24
CA VAL A 96 4.19 6.96 17.90
C VAL A 96 5.28 5.97 17.54
N SER A 97 5.40 5.60 16.27
CA SER A 97 6.55 4.85 15.78
C SER A 97 7.65 5.83 15.40
N VAL A 98 8.83 5.72 16.01
CA VAL A 98 10.00 6.53 15.68
C VAL A 98 10.88 5.72 14.74
N LYS A 99 11.09 6.25 13.54
CA LYS A 99 11.97 5.66 12.52
C LYS A 99 13.25 6.47 12.41
N ALA A 100 14.37 5.88 12.82
CA ALA A 100 15.71 6.39 12.58
C ALA A 100 16.29 5.72 11.34
N VAL A 101 16.83 6.50 10.40
CA VAL A 101 17.46 6.02 9.17
C VAL A 101 18.90 6.54 9.08
N ASP A 102 19.77 5.79 8.41
CA ASP A 102 21.10 6.27 8.07
C ASP A 102 21.10 7.20 6.85
N GLU A 103 22.25 7.82 6.58
CA GLU A 103 22.43 8.75 5.45
C GLU A 103 22.30 8.09 4.06
N LYS A 104 22.36 6.76 3.99
CA LYS A 104 22.28 5.99 2.74
C LYS A 104 20.84 5.62 2.39
N TYR A 105 19.89 5.99 3.24
CA TYR A 105 18.48 5.84 2.97
C TYR A 105 17.93 7.01 2.11
N PRO A 106 17.07 6.75 1.11
CA PRO A 106 16.72 5.45 0.55
C PRO A 106 17.78 4.96 -0.45
N LEU A 107 18.08 3.66 -0.43
CA LEU A 107 18.75 2.98 -1.55
C LEU A 107 17.79 3.06 -2.76
N ARG A 108 18.30 3.48 -3.93
CA ARG A 108 17.50 3.75 -5.15
C ARG A 108 17.71 2.70 -6.22
#